data_AF-A0A2K1EDF1-F1
#
_entry.id   AF-A0A2K1EDF1-F1
#
_cell.length_a   1.000
_cell.length_b   1.000
_cell.length_c   1.000
_cell.angle_alpha   90.00
_cell.angle_beta   90.00
_cell.angle_gamma   90.00
#
_symmetry.space_group_name_H-M   'P 1'
#
loop_
_entity.id
_entity.type
_entity.pdbx_description
1 polymer ?
#
loop_
_entity_poly.entity_id
_entity_poly.type
_entity_poly.pdbx_seq_one_letter_code
_entity_poly.pdbx_strand_id
1 'polypeptide(L)'
;MTMFGALGGLFLKKLSLYTIGINKPFLMHFFLAGFLYALGAFLNIILLKFIPYTVVYPLTAFTYIWTLIFSRIFLKETISVTKIGGVLLIICGAFVLIL
;
A
#
# COMPACT_ATOMS: atom_id res chain seq x y z
N MET A 1 0.82 -5.90 -7.16
CA MET A 1 1.63 -5.40 -6.03
C MET A 1 1.00 -4.20 -5.34
N THR A 2 0.75 -3.09 -6.04
CA THR A 2 0.40 -1.78 -5.42
C THR A 2 -0.93 -1.78 -4.65
N MET A 3 -2.04 -2.21 -5.28
CA MET A 3 -3.34 -2.29 -4.60
C MET A 3 -3.35 -3.29 -3.44
N PHE A 4 -2.80 -4.49 -3.66
CA PHE A 4 -2.73 -5.55 -2.64
C PHE A 4 -1.83 -5.15 -1.46
N GLY A 5 -0.72 -4.46 -1.73
CA GLY A 5 0.15 -3.89 -0.69
C GLY A 5 -0.54 -2.78 0.11
N ALA A 6 -1.26 -1.87 -0.57
CA ALA A 6 -2.03 -0.82 0.10
C ALA A 6 -3.17 -1.39 0.98
N LEU A 7 -3.89 -2.40 0.48
CA LEU A 7 -4.91 -3.12 1.25
C LEU A 7 -4.31 -3.86 2.45
N GLY A 8 -3.20 -4.58 2.27
CA GLY A 8 -2.50 -5.27 3.35
C GLY A 8 -2.01 -4.30 4.43
N GLY A 9 -1.43 -3.16 4.03
CA GLY A 9 -1.05 -2.08 4.94
C GLY A 9 -2.24 -1.47 5.69
N LEU A 10 -3.40 -1.38 5.04
CA LEU A 10 -4.64 -0.92 5.67
C LEU A 10 -5.11 -1.86 6.78
N PHE A 11 -5.09 -3.18 6.53
CA PHE A 11 -5.46 -4.17 7.53
C PHE A 11 -4.44 -4.24 8.67
N LEU A 12 -3.15 -4.01 8.40
CA LEU A 12 -2.14 -3.79 9.44
C LEU A 12 -2.43 -2.57 10.30
N LYS A 13 -2.88 -1.45 9.69
CA LYS A 13 -3.29 -0.26 10.45
C LYS A 13 -4.55 -0.50 11.28
N LYS A 14 -5.49 -1.32 10.80
CA LYS A 14 -6.63 -1.76 11.61
C LYS A 14 -6.21 -2.72 12.73
N LEU A 15 -5.21 -3.57 12.49
CA LEU A 15 -4.64 -4.46 13.50
C LEU A 15 -4.07 -3.66 14.69
N SER A 16 -3.38 -2.54 14.43
CA SER A 16 -2.79 -1.72 15.50
C SER A 16 -3.81 -1.04 16.43
N LEU A 17 -5.09 -1.05 16.06
CA LEU A 17 -6.17 -0.57 16.94
C LEU A 17 -6.62 -1.62 17.96
N TYR A 18 -6.28 -2.89 17.75
CA TYR A 18 -6.59 -3.97 18.68
C TYR A 18 -5.39 -4.23 19.61
N THR A 19 -5.68 -4.57 20.86
CA THR A 19 -4.65 -4.97 21.84
C THR A 19 -3.89 -6.19 21.32
N ILE A 20 -2.56 -6.11 21.34
CA ILE A 20 -1.67 -7.20 20.94
C ILE A 20 -1.98 -8.42 21.82
N GLY A 21 -2.52 -9.49 21.22
CA GLY A 21 -2.95 -10.68 21.93
C GLY A 21 -3.67 -11.68 21.03
N ILE A 22 -4.00 -12.86 21.57
CA ILE A 22 -4.71 -13.94 20.86
C ILE A 22 -6.22 -13.67 20.86
N ASN A 23 -6.61 -12.49 20.38
CA ASN A 23 -8.02 -12.13 20.20
C ASN A 23 -8.45 -12.55 18.79
N LYS A 24 -9.61 -13.20 18.65
CA LYS A 24 -10.21 -13.55 17.34
C LYS A 24 -10.16 -12.40 16.30
N PRO A 25 -10.55 -11.15 16.62
CA PRO A 25 -10.48 -10.06 15.65
C PRO A 25 -9.03 -9.71 15.24
N PHE A 26 -8.08 -9.80 16.17
CA PHE A 26 -6.66 -9.57 15.90
C PHE A 26 -6.10 -10.63 14.94
N LEU A 27 -6.31 -11.91 15.22
CA LEU A 27 -5.84 -13.01 14.35
C LEU A 27 -6.42 -12.93 12.93
N MET A 28 -7.70 -12.60 12.80
CA MET A 28 -8.36 -12.48 11.51
C MET A 28 -7.77 -11.33 10.67
N HIS A 29 -7.56 -10.16 11.26
CA HIS A 29 -6.97 -9.01 10.56
C HIS A 29 -5.48 -9.25 10.24
N PHE A 30 -4.76 -9.95 11.11
CA PHE A 30 -3.36 -10.31 10.89
C PHE A 30 -3.21 -11.27 9.71
N PHE A 31 -4.02 -12.33 9.68
CA PHE A 31 -3.96 -13.33 8.61
C PHE A 31 -4.40 -12.73 7.27
N LEU A 32 -5.46 -11.92 7.28
CA LEU A 32 -5.93 -11.24 6.07
C LEU A 32 -4.90 -10.23 5.54
N ALA A 33 -4.29 -9.43 6.43
CA ALA A 33 -3.22 -8.51 6.07
C ALA A 33 -2.01 -9.26 5.49
N GLY A 34 -1.56 -10.32 6.16
CA GLY A 34 -0.44 -11.15 5.73
C GLY A 34 -0.69 -11.80 4.37
N PHE A 35 -1.89 -12.34 4.15
CA PHE A 35 -2.28 -12.93 2.87
C PHE A 35 -2.29 -11.91 1.72
N LEU A 36 -2.89 -10.73 1.94
CA LEU A 36 -2.91 -9.64 0.97
C LEU A 36 -1.50 -9.13 0.65
N TYR A 37 -0.64 -9.03 1.67
CA TYR A 37 0.75 -8.60 1.50
C TYR A 37 1.58 -9.64 0.73
N ALA A 38 1.40 -10.93 1.06
CA ALA A 38 2.05 -12.04 0.35
C ALA A 38 1.64 -12.07 -1.12
N LEU A 39 0.34 -11.95 -1.43
CA LEU A 39 -0.14 -11.81 -2.81
C LEU A 39 0.48 -10.59 -3.51
N GLY A 40 0.60 -9.46 -2.81
CA GLY A 40 1.27 -8.27 -3.29
C GLY A 40 2.73 -8.52 -3.68
N ALA A 41 3.46 -9.25 -2.83
CA ALA A 41 4.86 -9.63 -3.04
C ALA A 41 5.03 -10.63 -4.19
N PHE A 42 4.20 -11.68 -4.27
CA PHE A 42 4.22 -12.61 -5.39
C PHE A 42 3.98 -11.90 -6.73
N LEU A 43 3.01 -10.99 -6.79
CA LEU A 43 2.77 -10.17 -7.97
C LEU A 43 3.97 -9.27 -8.31
N ASN A 44 4.71 -8.77 -7.31
CA ASN A 44 5.93 -7.99 -7.56
C ASN A 44 7.04 -8.85 -8.18
N ILE A 45 7.27 -10.04 -7.63
CA ILE A 45 8.27 -10.99 -8.14
C ILE A 45 7.94 -11.41 -9.58
N ILE A 46 6.65 -11.62 -9.90
CA ILE A 46 6.23 -11.91 -11.27
C ILE A 46 6.48 -10.72 -12.18
N LEU A 47 6.12 -9.50 -11.76
CA LEU A 47 6.27 -8.28 -12.56
C LEU A 47 7.75 -8.00 -12.92
N LEU A 48 8.65 -8.25 -11.98
CA LEU A 48 10.11 -8.18 -12.15
C LEU A 48 10.65 -9.07 -13.28
N LYS A 49 9.94 -10.13 -13.67
CA LYS A 49 10.33 -10.99 -14.80
C LYS A 49 10.00 -10.39 -16.16
N PHE A 50 9.05 -9.45 -16.22
CA PHE A 50 8.55 -8.87 -17.47
C PHE A 50 9.00 -7.43 -17.69
N ILE A 51 9.25 -6.68 -16.61
CA ILE A 51 9.57 -5.26 -16.66
C ILE A 51 10.88 -5.02 -15.89
N PRO A 52 11.83 -4.24 -16.44
CA PRO A 52 13.06 -3.90 -15.73
C PRO A 52 12.75 -3.16 -14.41
N TYR A 53 13.56 -3.47 -13.39
CA TYR A 53 13.36 -2.94 -12.04
C TYR A 53 13.36 -1.40 -11.99
N THR A 54 14.14 -0.75 -12.86
CA THR A 54 14.21 0.71 -12.99
C THR A 54 12.86 1.35 -13.34
N VAL A 55 11.96 0.63 -14.00
CA VAL A 55 10.60 1.08 -14.32
C VAL A 55 9.60 0.62 -13.26
N VAL A 56 9.78 -0.60 -12.72
CA VAL A 56 8.91 -1.14 -11.66
C VAL A 56 9.01 -0.32 -10.37
N TYR A 57 10.20 0.16 -10.03
CA TYR A 57 10.42 0.89 -8.78
C TYR A 57 9.63 2.21 -8.72
N PRO A 58 9.67 3.10 -9.73
CA PRO A 58 8.80 4.26 -9.80
C PRO A 58 7.30 3.93 -9.87
N LEU A 59 6.92 2.82 -10.51
CA LEU A 59 5.52 2.36 -10.50
C LEU A 59 5.02 2.03 -9.09
N THR A 60 5.90 1.75 -8.12
CA THR A 60 5.50 1.57 -6.72
C THR A 60 4.95 2.84 -6.09
N ALA A 61 5.30 4.04 -6.59
CA ALA A 61 4.76 5.31 -6.11
C ALA A 61 3.23 5.39 -6.23
N PHE A 62 2.64 4.71 -7.22
CA PHE A 62 1.18 4.59 -7.36
C PHE A 62 0.52 3.91 -6.15
N THR A 63 1.26 3.12 -5.37
CA THR A 63 0.76 2.55 -4.10
C THR A 63 0.29 3.64 -3.14
N TYR A 64 0.95 4.81 -3.11
CA TYR A 64 0.53 5.90 -2.23
C TYR A 64 -0.83 6.50 -2.60
N ILE A 65 -1.15 6.55 -3.89
CA ILE A 65 -2.48 6.95 -4.37
C ILE A 65 -3.54 5.99 -3.82
N TRP A 66 -3.31 4.68 -4.01
CA TRP A 66 -4.22 3.65 -3.51
C TRP A 66 -4.36 3.68 -1.99
N THR A 67 -3.26 3.87 -1.26
CA THR A 67 -3.27 4.01 0.20
C THR A 67 -4.10 5.21 0.65
N LEU A 68 -4.02 6.35 -0.03
CA LEU A 68 -4.85 7.51 0.29
C LEU A 68 -6.34 7.23 0.04
N ILE A 69 -6.68 6.70 -1.14
CA ILE A 69 -8.06 6.35 -1.51
C ILE A 69 -8.65 5.38 -0.47
N PHE A 70 -7.93 4.30 -0.18
CA PHE A 70 -8.37 3.29 0.76
C PHE A 70 -8.43 3.81 2.20
N SER A 71 -7.51 4.68 2.62
CA SER A 71 -7.57 5.32 3.94
C SER A 71 -8.81 6.21 4.08
N ARG A 72 -9.17 6.98 3.04
CA ARG A 72 -10.42 7.77 3.07
C ARG A 72 -11.66 6.88 3.10
N ILE A 73 -11.69 5.80 2.32
CA ILE A 73 -12.87 4.92 2.24
C ILE A 73 -13.06 4.10 3.53
N PHE A 74 -11.99 3.45 4.02
CA PHE A 74 -12.09 2.47 5.11
C PHE A 74 -11.84 3.04 6.50
N LEU A 75 -11.03 4.10 6.62
CA LEU A 75 -10.72 4.74 7.92
C LEU A 75 -11.46 6.08 8.08
N LYS A 76 -12.14 6.58 7.04
CA LYS A 76 -12.82 7.89 7.03
C LYS A 76 -11.92 9.06 7.44
N GLU A 77 -10.60 8.92 7.25
CA GLU A 77 -9.65 9.97 7.58
C GLU A 77 -9.82 11.18 6.67
N THR A 78 -9.71 12.39 7.24
CA THR A 78 -9.63 13.61 6.45
C THR A 78 -8.32 13.63 5.66
N ILE A 79 -8.44 13.59 4.34
CA ILE A 79 -7.31 13.81 3.45
C ILE A 79 -7.12 15.32 3.34
N SER A 80 -6.07 15.82 4.01
CA SER A 80 -5.58 17.19 3.87
C SER A 80 -5.04 17.44 2.45
N VAL A 81 -5.17 18.67 1.97
CA VAL A 81 -4.56 19.16 0.71
C VAL A 81 -3.04 18.94 0.71
N THR A 82 -2.39 19.00 1.88
CA THR A 82 -0.95 18.71 2.03
C THR A 82 -0.61 17.25 1.70
N LYS A 83 -1.48 16.29 2.03
CA LYS A 83 -1.27 14.86 1.70
C LYS A 83 -1.36 14.63 0.19
N ILE A 84 -2.27 15.34 -0.48
CA ILE A 84 -2.43 15.26 -1.95
C ILE A 84 -1.21 15.88 -2.63
N GLY A 85 -0.77 17.06 -2.19
CA GLY A 85 0.44 17.70 -2.70
C GLY A 85 1.69 16.84 -2.53
N GLY A 86 1.84 16.17 -1.38
CA GLY A 86 2.94 15.22 -1.15
C GLY A 86 2.92 14.04 -2.10
N VAL A 87 1.76 13.44 -2.38
CA VAL A 87 1.65 12.33 -3.35
C VAL A 87 1.95 12.79 -4.77
N LEU A 88 1.48 13.98 -5.17
CA LEU A 88 1.86 14.55 -6.48
C LEU A 88 3.37 14.76 -6.60
N LEU A 89 4.02 15.24 -5.54
CA LEU A 89 5.47 15.46 -5.52
C LEU A 89 6.25 14.14 -5.62
N ILE A 90 5.80 13.08 -4.94
CA ILE A 90 6.37 11.73 -5.06
C ILE A 90 6.22 11.21 -6.49
N ILE A 91 5.05 11.38 -7.11
CA ILE A 91 4.80 10.95 -8.51
C ILE A 91 5.71 11.72 -9.47
N CYS A 92 5.81 13.03 -9.34
CA CYS A 92 6.73 13.85 -10.14
C CYS A 92 8.18 13.38 -9.99
N GLY A 93 8.65 13.12 -8.76
CA GLY A 93 10.00 12.58 -8.53
C GLY A 93 10.20 11.21 -9.18
N ALA A 94 9.20 10.34 -9.13
CA ALA A 94 9.23 9.05 -9.81
C ALA A 94 9.34 9.19 -11.34
N PHE A 95 8.63 10.15 -11.94
CA PHE A 95 8.73 10.42 -13.38
C PHE A 95 10.12 10.93 -13.78
N VAL A 96 10.73 11.81 -12.98
CA VAL A 96 12.09 12.32 -13.23
C VAL A 96 13.13 11.21 -13.18
N LEU A 97 12.94 10.19 -12.33
CA LEU A 97 13.85 9.03 -12.24
C LEU A 97 13.73 8.06 -13.42
N ILE A 98 12.61 8.08 -14.15
CA ILE A 98 12.38 7.21 -15.32
C ILE A 98 12.89 7.84 -16.61
N LEU A 99 12.84 9.18 -16.70
CA LEU A 99 13.27 9.97 -17.86
C LEU A 99 14.79 9.92 -18.02
#